data_AF-R2QNY2-F1
#
_entry.id   AF-R2QNY2-F1
#
_cell.length_a   1.000
_cell.length_b   1.000
_cell.length_c   1.000
_cell.angle_alpha   90.00
_cell.angle_beta   90.00
_cell.angle_gamma   90.00
#
_symmetry.space_group_name_H-M   'P 1'
#
loop_
_entity.id
_entity.type
_entity.pdbx_description
1 polymer ?
#
loop_
_entity_poly.entity_id
_entity_poly.type
_entity_poly.pdbx_seq_one_letter_code
_entity_poly.pdbx_strand_id
1 'polypeptide(L)'
;MKKQALLNTIFRVVRFIFIAIIGYLVYKALFSEILTRKIHIFLYIILWLFSSYLVLPFINKLMTGRYLPDYFIGRSRTGDGLLGDPINLAFIGSQEELNQLFIKAGWTIAEPLSIKSSLHMIIASVLGKSYPKAPVSSLFLFNKKQDIAFEREIDNNPRRRHHVRFWKTPEDWYLPGGRNADWLGAATYDKKVGFSFFTGQITHKINSDVDQERDFVLGMLKRSNQSVSIEIVEHFTTSYHGRNGGGDEIFTDGALPFIKLDK
;
A
#
# COMPACT_ATOMS: atom_id res chain seq x y z
N MET A 1 -41.31 4.86 -12.24
CA MET A 1 -40.41 5.64 -11.35
C MET A 1 -40.90 5.73 -9.90
N LYS A 2 -42.13 6.19 -9.60
CA LYS A 2 -42.63 6.34 -8.21
C LYS A 2 -42.70 5.04 -7.37
N LYS A 3 -43.10 3.90 -7.98
CA LYS A 3 -43.17 2.59 -7.28
C LYS A 3 -41.80 2.06 -6.84
N GLN A 4 -40.76 2.21 -7.67
CA GLN A 4 -39.40 1.80 -7.33
C GLN A 4 -38.81 2.67 -6.22
N ALA A 5 -39.07 3.98 -6.25
CA ALA A 5 -38.66 4.88 -5.19
C ALA A 5 -39.31 4.51 -3.84
N LEU A 6 -40.62 4.19 -3.85
CA LEU A 6 -41.33 3.74 -2.66
C LEU A 6 -40.76 2.42 -2.10
N LEU A 7 -40.53 1.43 -2.97
CA LEU A 7 -39.96 0.14 -2.60
C LEU A 7 -38.56 0.29 -1.98
N ASN A 8 -37.69 1.09 -2.60
CA ASN A 8 -36.35 1.37 -2.07
C ASN A 8 -36.42 2.08 -0.70
N THR A 9 -37.37 2.98 -0.50
CA THR A 9 -37.58 3.65 0.79
C THR A 9 -38.03 2.65 1.86
N ILE A 10 -38.96 1.75 1.54
CA ILE A 10 -39.39 0.69 2.47
C ILE A 10 -38.21 -0.19 2.86
N PHE A 11 -37.41 -0.66 1.90
CA PHE A 11 -36.21 -1.46 2.19
C PHE A 11 -35.21 -0.72 3.08
N ARG A 12 -35.00 0.58 2.86
CA ARG A 12 -34.13 1.41 3.71
C ARG A 12 -34.66 1.51 5.14
N VAL A 13 -35.97 1.69 5.32
CA VAL A 13 -36.62 1.76 6.64
C VAL A 13 -36.55 0.43 7.37
N VAL A 14 -36.89 -0.68 6.70
CA VAL A 14 -36.79 -2.03 7.28
C VAL A 14 -35.35 -2.33 7.69
N ARG A 15 -34.37 -2.05 6.82
CA ARG A 15 -32.95 -2.22 7.14
C ARG A 15 -32.53 -1.35 8.33
N PHE A 16 -32.99 -0.11 8.40
CA PHE A 16 -32.70 0.79 9.52
C PHE A 16 -33.26 0.24 10.84
N ILE A 17 -34.53 -0.18 10.86
CA ILE A 17 -35.17 -0.77 12.04
C ILE A 17 -34.42 -2.02 12.47
N PHE A 18 -34.07 -2.90 11.53
CA PHE A 18 -33.30 -4.11 11.83
C PHE A 18 -31.93 -3.81 12.44
N ILE A 19 -31.18 -2.85 11.87
CA ILE A 19 -29.89 -2.40 12.42
C ILE A 19 -30.07 -1.79 13.81
N ALA A 20 -31.12 -0.99 14.04
CA ALA A 20 -31.40 -0.39 15.34
C ALA A 20 -31.74 -1.45 16.40
N ILE A 21 -32.53 -2.46 16.06
CA ILE A 21 -32.85 -3.58 16.95
C ILE A 21 -31.58 -4.37 17.29
N ILE A 22 -30.78 -4.74 16.28
CA ILE A 22 -29.51 -5.44 16.52
C ILE A 22 -28.58 -4.58 17.38
N GLY A 23 -28.43 -3.30 17.07
CA GLY A 23 -27.62 -2.36 17.83
C GLY A 23 -28.06 -2.27 19.29
N TYR A 24 -29.36 -2.21 19.54
CA TYR A 24 -29.92 -2.22 20.89
C TYR A 24 -29.66 -3.56 21.62
N LEU A 25 -29.81 -4.70 20.94
CA LEU A 25 -29.53 -6.02 21.51
C LEU A 25 -28.04 -6.17 21.86
N VAL A 26 -27.15 -5.72 20.97
CA VAL A 26 -25.71 -5.70 21.22
C VAL A 26 -25.40 -4.76 22.39
N TYR A 27 -26.00 -3.57 22.44
CA TYR A 27 -25.86 -2.65 23.57
C TYR A 27 -26.33 -3.30 24.88
N LYS A 28 -27.49 -3.95 24.91
CA LYS A 28 -28.01 -4.59 26.11
C LYS A 28 -27.18 -5.80 26.53
N ALA A 29 -26.64 -6.57 25.59
CA ALA A 29 -25.82 -7.74 25.89
C ALA A 29 -24.39 -7.37 26.31
N LEU A 30 -23.82 -6.32 25.71
CA LEU A 30 -22.39 -6.00 25.80
C LEU A 30 -22.08 -4.60 26.34
N PHE A 31 -23.05 -3.74 26.65
CA PHE A 31 -22.71 -2.35 27.03
C PHE A 31 -23.59 -1.78 28.14
N SER A 32 -24.79 -2.32 28.41
CA SER A 32 -25.67 -1.77 29.45
C SER A 32 -25.08 -1.84 30.87
N GLU A 33 -24.16 -2.79 31.11
CA GLU A 33 -23.47 -2.96 32.40
C GLU A 33 -21.98 -2.57 32.33
N ILE A 34 -21.55 -1.85 31.30
CA ILE A 34 -20.13 -1.56 31.07
C ILE A 34 -19.48 -0.74 32.19
N LEU A 35 -20.23 0.18 32.80
CA LEU A 35 -19.73 1.08 33.85
C LEU A 35 -19.97 0.57 35.28
N THR A 36 -20.70 -0.55 35.45
CA THR A 36 -21.08 -1.03 36.79
C THR A 36 -20.05 -1.95 37.43
N ARG A 37 -19.13 -2.56 36.68
CA ARG A 37 -18.01 -3.34 37.25
C ARG A 37 -16.70 -3.15 36.47
N LYS A 38 -15.58 -2.93 37.19
CA LYS A 38 -14.24 -2.69 36.62
C LYS A 38 -13.75 -3.80 35.66
N ILE A 39 -14.16 -5.05 35.87
CA ILE A 39 -13.77 -6.20 35.03
C ILE A 39 -14.32 -6.08 33.60
N HIS A 40 -15.50 -5.47 33.42
CA HIS A 40 -16.15 -5.38 32.12
C HIS A 40 -15.39 -4.48 31.15
N ILE A 41 -14.89 -3.32 31.61
CA ILE A 41 -14.10 -2.39 30.77
C ILE A 41 -12.89 -3.10 30.16
N PHE A 42 -12.15 -3.88 30.94
CA PHE A 42 -10.98 -4.60 30.45
C PHE A 42 -11.33 -5.65 29.38
N LEU A 43 -12.40 -6.43 29.61
CA LEU A 43 -12.89 -7.40 28.62
C LEU A 43 -13.34 -6.73 27.32
N TYR A 44 -13.95 -5.54 27.39
CA TYR A 44 -14.31 -4.80 26.19
C TYR A 44 -13.11 -4.25 25.44
N ILE A 45 -12.08 -3.78 26.13
CA ILE A 45 -10.82 -3.39 25.49
C ILE A 45 -10.21 -4.60 24.76
N ILE A 46 -10.17 -5.78 25.39
CA ILE A 46 -9.70 -7.01 24.75
C ILE A 46 -10.57 -7.37 23.53
N LEU A 47 -11.89 -7.39 23.68
CA LEU A 47 -12.80 -7.71 22.58
C LEU A 47 -12.65 -6.73 21.42
N TRP A 48 -12.51 -5.43 21.73
CA TRP A 48 -12.27 -4.39 20.74
C TRP A 48 -10.93 -4.59 20.03
N LEU A 49 -9.85 -4.87 20.76
CA LEU A 49 -8.53 -5.17 20.19
C LEU A 49 -8.60 -6.42 19.29
N PHE A 50 -9.18 -7.50 19.78
CA PHE A 50 -9.35 -8.75 19.03
C PHE A 50 -10.18 -8.54 17.75
N SER A 51 -11.30 -7.84 17.86
CA SER A 51 -12.18 -7.59 16.72
C SER A 51 -11.54 -6.67 15.69
N SER A 52 -10.92 -5.57 16.13
CA SER A 52 -10.39 -4.53 15.25
C SER A 52 -9.08 -4.93 14.57
N TYR A 53 -8.23 -5.69 15.26
CA TYR A 53 -6.88 -6.01 14.76
C TYR A 53 -6.72 -7.45 14.26
N LEU A 54 -7.69 -8.34 14.50
CA LEU A 54 -7.66 -9.72 13.98
C LEU A 54 -8.89 -10.06 13.13
N VAL A 55 -10.10 -9.93 13.69
CA VAL A 55 -11.34 -10.39 13.02
C VAL A 55 -11.66 -9.54 11.78
N LEU A 56 -11.69 -8.22 11.91
CA LEU A 56 -12.03 -7.33 10.80
C LEU A 56 -11.01 -7.42 9.64
N PRO A 57 -9.68 -7.38 9.87
CA PRO A 57 -8.70 -7.59 8.81
C PRO A 57 -8.84 -8.96 8.13
N PHE A 58 -9.09 -10.02 8.91
CA PHE A 58 -9.30 -11.37 8.36
C PHE A 58 -10.54 -11.43 7.45
N ILE A 59 -11.67 -10.87 7.90
CA ILE A 59 -12.90 -10.81 7.09
C ILE A 59 -12.65 -9.98 5.83
N ASN A 60 -11.99 -8.83 5.93
CA ASN A 60 -11.65 -8.00 4.77
C ASN A 60 -10.79 -8.76 3.76
N LYS A 61 -9.77 -9.47 4.23
CA LYS A 61 -8.92 -10.32 3.39
C LYS A 61 -9.71 -11.42 2.67
N LEU A 62 -10.62 -12.09 3.38
CA LEU A 62 -11.47 -13.12 2.80
C LEU A 62 -12.42 -12.54 1.73
N MET A 63 -12.99 -11.36 1.98
CA MET A 63 -13.89 -10.69 1.05
C MET A 63 -13.16 -10.19 -0.19
N THR A 64 -12.07 -9.45 0.00
CA THR A 64 -11.22 -8.93 -1.08
C THR A 64 -10.68 -10.04 -1.97
N GLY A 65 -10.30 -11.20 -1.42
CA GLY A 65 -9.89 -12.36 -2.19
C GLY A 65 -10.95 -12.91 -3.17
N ARG A 66 -12.24 -12.55 -3.01
CA ARG A 66 -13.30 -12.93 -3.97
C ARG A 66 -13.46 -11.98 -5.15
N TYR A 67 -13.15 -10.70 -5.00
CA TYR A 67 -13.47 -9.68 -6.01
C TYR A 67 -12.26 -8.90 -6.51
N LEU A 68 -11.16 -8.84 -5.76
CA LEU A 68 -9.92 -8.25 -6.25
C LEU A 68 -9.12 -9.31 -7.00
N PRO A 69 -8.81 -9.09 -8.29
CA PRO A 69 -7.99 -10.00 -9.04
C PRO A 69 -6.59 -10.08 -8.45
N ASP A 70 -5.94 -11.20 -8.72
CA ASP A 70 -4.54 -11.46 -8.38
C ASP A 70 -3.57 -11.04 -9.48
N TYR A 71 -4.07 -10.60 -10.64
CA TYR A 71 -3.30 -10.08 -11.76
C TYR A 71 -3.13 -8.54 -11.75
N PHE A 72 -2.41 -8.02 -12.76
CA PHE A 72 -2.13 -6.59 -12.90
C PHE A 72 -3.40 -5.75 -13.12
N ILE A 73 -3.65 -4.81 -12.20
CA ILE A 73 -4.73 -3.81 -12.29
C ILE A 73 -4.22 -2.37 -12.07
N GLY A 74 -2.92 -2.13 -12.30
CA GLY A 74 -2.30 -0.84 -12.02
C GLY A 74 -2.01 -0.55 -10.54
N ARG A 75 -2.36 -1.46 -9.62
CA ARG A 75 -2.14 -1.30 -8.19
C ARG A 75 -1.64 -2.59 -7.54
N SER A 76 -0.76 -2.44 -6.56
CA SER A 76 -0.40 -3.52 -5.65
C SER A 76 -1.51 -3.77 -4.61
N ARG A 77 -1.36 -4.80 -3.78
CA ARG A 77 -2.28 -5.15 -2.68
C ARG A 77 -1.52 -5.27 -1.35
N THR A 78 -2.16 -4.94 -0.24
CA THR A 78 -1.61 -5.23 1.10
C THR A 78 -1.84 -6.70 1.48
N GLY A 79 -1.19 -7.15 2.56
CA GLY A 79 -1.42 -8.50 3.10
C GLY A 79 -2.86 -8.77 3.58
N ASP A 80 -3.62 -7.70 3.84
CA ASP A 80 -5.04 -7.72 4.22
C ASP A 80 -5.98 -7.58 3.01
N GLY A 81 -5.42 -7.57 1.80
CA GLY A 81 -6.16 -7.49 0.55
C GLY A 81 -6.70 -6.10 0.21
N LEU A 82 -6.24 -5.04 0.88
CA LEU A 82 -6.56 -3.66 0.47
C LEU A 82 -5.73 -3.27 -0.74
N LEU A 83 -6.25 -2.35 -1.57
CA LEU A 83 -5.47 -1.78 -2.67
C LEU A 83 -4.31 -0.95 -2.11
N GLY A 84 -3.09 -1.34 -2.45
CA GLY A 84 -1.84 -0.70 -2.06
C GLY A 84 -1.42 0.40 -3.02
N ASP A 85 -0.12 0.56 -3.17
CA ASP A 85 0.48 1.63 -3.96
C ASP A 85 0.26 1.42 -5.47
N PRO A 86 0.12 2.51 -6.25
CA PRO A 86 0.08 2.47 -7.71
C PRO A 86 1.35 1.84 -8.29
N ILE A 87 1.20 1.03 -9.33
CA ILE A 87 2.35 0.60 -10.14
C ILE A 87 2.64 1.71 -11.15
N ASN A 88 3.77 2.39 -10.96
CA ASN A 88 4.13 3.61 -11.68
C ASN A 88 5.53 3.56 -12.29
N LEU A 89 6.18 2.39 -12.31
CA LEU A 89 7.42 2.12 -13.04
C LEU A 89 7.34 0.75 -13.73
N ALA A 90 7.92 0.63 -14.91
CA ALA A 90 8.20 -0.64 -15.57
C ALA A 90 9.68 -0.69 -15.94
N PHE A 91 10.32 -1.84 -15.77
CA PHE A 91 11.72 -2.04 -16.14
C PHE A 91 11.87 -3.29 -17.00
N ILE A 92 12.68 -3.16 -18.06
CA ILE A 92 13.00 -4.21 -19.03
C ILE A 92 14.49 -4.53 -18.86
N GLY A 93 14.80 -5.75 -18.43
CA GLY A 93 16.14 -6.19 -18.11
C GLY A 93 16.22 -7.20 -16.96
N SER A 94 17.44 -7.61 -16.65
CA SER A 94 17.72 -8.57 -15.56
C SER A 94 17.62 -7.93 -14.18
N GLN A 95 17.56 -8.77 -13.13
CA GLN A 95 17.59 -8.30 -11.74
C GLN A 95 18.91 -7.57 -11.44
N GLU A 96 20.02 -8.05 -12.00
CA GLU A 96 21.34 -7.47 -11.83
C GLU A 96 21.41 -6.08 -12.46
N GLU A 97 20.84 -5.90 -13.65
CA GLU A 97 20.74 -4.61 -14.33
C GLU A 97 19.89 -3.62 -13.52
N LEU A 98 18.74 -4.06 -13.01
CA LEU A 98 17.88 -3.25 -12.14
C LEU A 98 18.62 -2.82 -10.87
N ASN A 99 19.30 -3.76 -10.20
CA ASN A 99 20.08 -3.49 -9.01
C ASN A 99 21.19 -2.48 -9.27
N GLN A 100 21.97 -2.69 -10.34
CA GLN A 100 23.05 -1.78 -10.71
C GLN A 100 22.55 -0.39 -11.02
N LEU A 101 21.42 -0.27 -11.73
CA LEU A 101 20.77 1.00 -12.05
C LEU A 101 20.40 1.79 -10.80
N PHE A 102 19.69 1.15 -9.86
CA PHE A 102 19.28 1.82 -8.63
C PHE A 102 20.45 2.14 -7.70
N ILE A 103 21.42 1.22 -7.54
CA ILE A 103 22.60 1.45 -6.69
C ILE A 103 23.45 2.62 -7.22
N LYS A 104 23.72 2.67 -8.53
CA LYS A 104 24.47 3.79 -9.14
C LYS A 104 23.71 5.10 -9.09
N ALA A 105 22.37 5.06 -9.08
CA ALA A 105 21.52 6.22 -8.81
C ALA A 105 21.45 6.62 -7.31
N GLY A 106 22.25 5.98 -6.44
CA GLY A 106 22.35 6.34 -5.01
C GLY A 106 21.25 5.76 -4.13
N TRP A 107 20.57 4.71 -4.59
CA TRP A 107 19.60 3.98 -3.77
C TRP A 107 20.27 2.84 -3.00
N THR A 108 19.65 2.45 -1.89
CA THR A 108 20.11 1.34 -1.06
C THR A 108 19.07 0.21 -1.11
N ILE A 109 19.51 -1.05 -1.24
CA ILE A 109 18.59 -2.19 -1.14
C ILE A 109 18.12 -2.33 0.31
N ALA A 110 16.81 -2.42 0.52
CA ALA A 110 16.19 -2.59 1.82
C ALA A 110 16.46 -3.99 2.39
N GLU A 111 16.62 -4.10 3.70
CA GLU A 111 16.71 -5.40 4.36
C GLU A 111 15.38 -6.17 4.29
N PRO A 112 15.42 -7.50 4.23
CA PRO A 112 14.21 -8.31 4.31
C PRO A 112 13.47 -8.10 5.64
N LEU A 113 12.15 -7.94 5.55
CA LEU A 113 11.29 -7.86 6.73
C LEU A 113 11.38 -9.15 7.56
N SER A 114 12.02 -9.04 8.72
CA SER A 114 12.25 -10.08 9.72
C SER A 114 12.04 -9.53 11.13
N ILE A 115 11.90 -10.39 12.14
CA ILE A 115 11.78 -9.98 13.55
C ILE A 115 12.95 -9.07 13.95
N LYS A 116 14.18 -9.45 13.57
CA LYS A 116 15.40 -8.69 13.86
C LYS A 116 15.36 -7.29 13.23
N SER A 117 15.09 -7.20 11.93
CA SER A 117 15.01 -5.91 11.22
C SER A 117 13.85 -5.04 11.72
N SER A 118 12.73 -5.66 12.12
CA SER A 118 11.56 -4.95 12.64
C SER A 118 11.88 -4.34 14.01
N LEU A 119 12.52 -5.10 14.89
CA LEU A 119 12.97 -4.58 16.19
C LEU A 119 14.02 -3.47 16.01
N HIS A 120 14.97 -3.63 15.08
CA HIS A 120 15.95 -2.60 14.78
C HIS A 120 15.27 -1.32 14.25
N MET A 121 14.31 -1.45 13.34
CA MET A 121 13.51 -0.33 12.84
C MET A 121 12.75 0.39 13.95
N ILE A 122 12.11 -0.33 14.86
CA ILE A 122 11.41 0.25 16.02
C ILE A 122 12.40 1.03 16.90
N ILE A 123 13.53 0.43 17.26
CA ILE A 123 14.56 1.07 18.08
C ILE A 123 15.12 2.31 17.40
N ALA A 124 15.46 2.22 16.10
CA ALA A 124 15.97 3.34 15.32
C ALA A 124 14.95 4.48 15.24
N SER A 125 13.67 4.17 15.02
CA SER A 125 12.59 5.16 15.00
C SER A 125 12.40 5.85 16.36
N VAL A 126 12.41 5.10 17.47
CA VAL A 126 12.27 5.64 18.83
C VAL A 126 13.47 6.53 19.21
N LEU A 127 14.69 6.11 18.85
CA LEU A 127 15.91 6.85 19.14
C LEU A 127 16.21 7.97 18.11
N GLY A 128 15.39 8.13 17.08
CA GLY A 128 15.61 9.11 16.01
C GLY A 128 16.89 8.85 15.20
N LYS A 129 17.36 7.60 15.15
CA LYS A 129 18.58 7.21 14.41
C LYS A 129 18.26 6.90 12.96
N SER A 130 19.19 7.22 12.06
CA SER A 130 19.16 6.80 10.66
C SER A 130 19.27 5.27 10.56
N TYR A 131 18.52 4.69 9.63
CA TYR A 131 18.58 3.28 9.27
C TYR A 131 18.33 3.16 7.76
N PRO A 132 19.35 3.43 6.92
CA PRO A 132 19.15 3.56 5.47
C PRO A 132 18.65 2.29 4.78
N LYS A 133 18.83 1.13 5.41
CA LYS A 133 18.40 -0.19 4.94
C LYS A 133 17.11 -0.69 5.60
N ALA A 134 16.33 0.20 6.23
CA ALA A 134 15.12 -0.20 6.95
C ALA A 134 14.20 -1.06 6.06
N PRO A 135 13.60 -2.13 6.62
CA PRO A 135 12.70 -2.98 5.85
C PRO A 135 11.40 -2.23 5.53
N VAL A 136 10.83 -2.52 4.36
CA VAL A 136 9.50 -2.02 3.98
C VAL A 136 8.39 -3.00 4.33
N SER A 137 7.19 -2.47 4.52
CA SER A 137 5.96 -3.27 4.56
C SER A 137 5.81 -4.10 3.28
N SER A 138 5.17 -5.27 3.42
CA SER A 138 4.97 -6.20 2.30
C SER A 138 3.77 -5.78 1.46
N LEU A 139 3.99 -5.65 0.15
CA LEU A 139 2.96 -5.40 -0.85
C LEU A 139 3.01 -6.51 -1.91
N PHE A 140 1.87 -6.77 -2.53
CA PHE A 140 1.66 -7.94 -3.36
C PHE A 140 1.20 -7.54 -4.76
N LEU A 141 1.80 -8.15 -5.78
CA LEU A 141 1.39 -8.09 -7.18
C LEU A 141 1.56 -9.51 -7.76
N PHE A 142 0.65 -9.97 -8.61
CA PHE A 142 0.65 -11.37 -9.10
C PHE A 142 0.61 -12.40 -7.96
N ASN A 143 -0.15 -12.08 -6.90
CA ASN A 143 -0.19 -12.84 -5.64
C ASN A 143 1.17 -13.08 -4.97
N LYS A 144 2.22 -12.37 -5.39
CA LYS A 144 3.59 -12.51 -4.90
C LYS A 144 3.99 -11.28 -4.12
N LYS A 145 4.67 -11.49 -3.00
CA LYS A 145 5.33 -10.40 -2.26
C LYS A 145 6.37 -9.73 -3.18
N GLN A 146 6.62 -8.43 -2.99
CA GLN A 146 7.69 -7.75 -3.72
C GLN A 146 9.01 -8.52 -3.64
N ASP A 147 9.69 -8.62 -4.77
CA ASP A 147 10.95 -9.33 -4.93
C ASP A 147 12.12 -8.52 -4.36
N ILE A 148 12.09 -7.22 -4.60
CA ILE A 148 13.10 -6.28 -4.11
C ILE A 148 12.48 -4.94 -3.74
N ALA A 149 13.11 -4.27 -2.79
CA ALA A 149 12.79 -2.89 -2.44
C ALA A 149 14.07 -2.06 -2.31
N PHE A 150 14.00 -0.83 -2.78
CA PHE A 150 15.04 0.18 -2.68
C PHE A 150 14.56 1.32 -1.78
N GLU A 151 15.48 1.85 -1.00
CA GLU A 151 15.28 2.91 -0.02
C GLU A 151 16.29 4.02 -0.24
N ARG A 152 15.84 5.26 0.02
CA ARG A 152 16.71 6.42 0.10
C ARG A 152 16.21 7.41 1.14
N GLU A 153 17.01 7.63 2.17
CA GLU A 153 16.75 8.65 3.19
C GLU A 153 17.03 10.05 2.64
N ILE A 154 16.26 11.03 3.13
CA ILE A 154 16.45 12.46 2.82
C ILE A 154 17.13 13.12 4.01
N ASP A 155 18.25 13.83 3.79
CA ASP A 155 18.90 14.70 4.77
C ASP A 155 19.12 14.07 6.16
N ASN A 156 19.46 12.78 6.19
CA ASN A 156 19.64 12.00 7.42
C ASN A 156 18.39 11.98 8.34
N ASN A 157 17.21 12.22 7.77
CA ASN A 157 15.95 12.24 8.48
C ASN A 157 15.23 10.90 8.30
N PRO A 158 15.19 10.04 9.35
CA PRO A 158 14.58 8.72 9.24
C PRO A 158 13.07 8.75 9.00
N ARG A 159 12.41 9.92 9.13
CA ARG A 159 10.95 10.07 8.97
C ARG A 159 10.53 10.40 7.55
N ARG A 160 11.47 10.68 6.65
CA ARG A 160 11.21 11.02 5.24
C ARG A 160 12.07 10.16 4.33
N ARG A 161 11.41 9.32 3.54
CA ARG A 161 12.09 8.28 2.76
C ARG A 161 11.42 8.12 1.41
N HIS A 162 12.25 8.00 0.39
CA HIS A 162 11.84 7.52 -0.90
C HIS A 162 11.96 6.00 -0.91
N HIS A 163 10.94 5.31 -1.42
CA HIS A 163 11.00 3.87 -1.53
C HIS A 163 10.44 3.40 -2.87
N VAL A 164 11.08 2.39 -3.44
CA VAL A 164 10.62 1.75 -4.68
C VAL A 164 10.59 0.24 -4.48
N ARG A 165 9.43 -0.37 -4.66
CA ARG A 165 9.25 -1.84 -4.63
C ARG A 165 9.16 -2.36 -6.05
N PHE A 166 9.80 -3.48 -6.35
CA PHE A 166 9.68 -4.17 -7.63
C PHE A 166 9.20 -5.61 -7.46
N TRP A 167 8.42 -6.05 -8.44
CA TRP A 167 7.96 -7.42 -8.61
C TRP A 167 8.42 -7.92 -9.97
N LYS A 168 8.93 -9.14 -10.02
CA LYS A 168 9.19 -9.82 -11.29
C LYS A 168 7.85 -10.13 -11.95
N THR A 169 7.70 -9.70 -13.19
CA THR A 169 6.51 -10.01 -14.00
C THR A 169 6.51 -11.50 -14.35
N PRO A 170 5.36 -12.19 -14.29
CA PRO A 170 5.27 -13.58 -14.75
C PRO A 170 5.68 -13.71 -16.22
N GLU A 171 6.21 -14.88 -16.58
CA GLU A 171 6.53 -15.20 -17.98
C GLU A 171 5.27 -15.13 -18.85
N ASP A 172 5.43 -14.69 -20.09
CA ASP A 172 4.35 -14.50 -21.08
C ASP A 172 3.19 -13.60 -20.61
N TRP A 173 3.43 -12.73 -19.61
CA TRP A 173 2.44 -11.79 -19.11
C TRP A 173 2.47 -10.47 -19.88
N TYR A 174 1.44 -10.23 -20.68
CA TYR A 174 1.26 -8.96 -21.38
C TYR A 174 0.48 -7.95 -20.55
N LEU A 175 0.96 -6.73 -20.62
CA LEU A 175 0.36 -5.53 -20.07
C LEU A 175 -0.65 -4.91 -21.06
N PRO A 176 -1.50 -3.96 -20.61
CA PRO A 176 -2.37 -3.20 -21.49
C PRO A 176 -1.66 -2.72 -22.77
N GLY A 177 -2.34 -2.86 -23.90
CA GLY A 177 -1.77 -2.53 -25.22
C GLY A 177 -0.77 -3.54 -25.77
N GLY A 178 -0.65 -4.74 -25.18
CA GLY A 178 0.26 -5.79 -25.65
C GLY A 178 1.73 -5.53 -25.29
N ARG A 179 1.97 -4.64 -24.31
CA ARG A 179 3.33 -4.32 -23.84
C ARG A 179 3.84 -5.39 -22.90
N ASN A 180 5.15 -5.45 -22.71
CA ASN A 180 5.79 -6.33 -21.75
C ASN A 180 6.84 -5.58 -20.93
N ALA A 181 7.06 -6.03 -19.70
CA ALA A 181 8.12 -5.56 -18.83
C ALA A 181 8.55 -6.71 -17.92
N ASP A 182 9.86 -6.88 -17.71
CA ASP A 182 10.39 -7.93 -16.84
C ASP A 182 10.12 -7.65 -15.36
N TRP A 183 10.01 -6.36 -15.01
CA TRP A 183 9.74 -5.90 -13.66
C TRP A 183 8.72 -4.77 -13.65
N LEU A 184 7.83 -4.81 -12.66
CA LEU A 184 6.88 -3.74 -12.37
C LEU A 184 7.22 -3.14 -11.02
N GLY A 185 7.16 -1.82 -10.93
CA GLY A 185 7.61 -1.05 -9.78
C GLY A 185 6.55 -0.09 -9.23
N ALA A 186 6.55 0.08 -7.92
CA ALA A 186 5.78 1.10 -7.21
C ALA A 186 6.76 2.00 -6.45
N ALA A 187 6.88 3.24 -6.91
CA ALA A 187 7.66 4.30 -6.29
C ALA A 187 6.73 5.21 -5.48
N THR A 188 7.05 5.38 -4.19
CA THR A 188 6.24 6.17 -3.25
C THR A 188 7.13 6.90 -2.26
N TYR A 189 6.66 8.08 -1.84
CA TYR A 189 7.40 8.97 -0.95
C TYR A 189 6.70 9.05 0.41
N ASP A 190 7.39 8.65 1.47
CA ASP A 190 6.91 8.78 2.84
C ASP A 190 7.21 10.19 3.38
N LYS A 191 6.16 11.00 3.57
CA LYS A 191 6.27 12.38 4.06
C LYS A 191 6.43 12.47 5.58
N LYS A 192 5.79 11.57 6.34
CA LYS A 192 5.77 11.58 7.81
C LYS A 192 5.50 10.18 8.37
N VAL A 193 6.06 9.83 9.53
CA VAL A 193 5.49 8.77 10.38
C VAL A 193 4.23 9.31 11.04
N GLY A 194 3.11 8.62 10.92
CA GLY A 194 1.83 9.02 11.49
C GLY A 194 1.02 7.85 12.03
N PHE A 195 0.00 8.16 12.83
CA PHE A 195 -1.02 7.19 13.18
C PHE A 195 -2.10 7.22 12.11
N SER A 196 -2.36 6.11 11.43
CA SER A 196 -3.50 6.01 10.53
C SER A 196 -4.77 5.93 11.38
N PHE A 197 -5.59 6.97 11.34
CA PHE A 197 -6.91 6.96 11.97
C PHE A 197 -7.87 5.95 11.32
N PHE A 198 -7.56 5.47 10.11
CA PHE A 198 -8.36 4.47 9.41
C PHE A 198 -8.06 3.05 9.86
N THR A 199 -6.79 2.71 10.11
CA THR A 199 -6.39 1.35 10.49
C THR A 199 -5.98 1.21 11.96
N GLY A 200 -5.80 2.33 12.67
CA GLY A 200 -5.29 2.35 14.04
C GLY A 200 -3.83 1.87 14.15
N GLN A 201 -3.09 1.87 13.03
CA GLN A 201 -1.70 1.44 12.94
C GLN A 201 -0.78 2.66 12.79
N ILE A 202 0.46 2.54 13.26
CA ILE A 202 1.50 3.53 12.95
C ILE A 202 1.98 3.25 11.52
N THR A 203 1.66 4.13 10.59
CA THR A 203 2.05 4.02 9.18
C THR A 203 2.73 5.30 8.73
N HIS A 204 3.63 5.20 7.75
CA HIS A 204 4.12 6.39 7.10
C HIS A 204 3.01 6.96 6.20
N LYS A 205 2.74 8.27 6.33
CA LYS A 205 1.87 9.00 5.43
C LYS A 205 2.63 9.24 4.13
N ILE A 206 2.17 8.61 3.05
CA ILE A 206 2.73 8.86 1.72
C ILE A 206 2.34 10.24 1.20
N ASN A 207 3.13 10.76 0.25
CA ASN A 207 2.72 11.87 -0.59
C ASN A 207 1.51 11.45 -1.42
N SER A 208 0.49 12.31 -1.43
CA SER A 208 -0.69 12.07 -2.25
C SER A 208 -0.39 12.12 -3.73
N ASP A 209 0.59 12.91 -4.15
CA ASP A 209 1.07 12.91 -5.53
C ASP A 209 2.16 11.83 -5.69
N VAL A 210 1.76 10.68 -6.24
CA VAL A 210 2.70 9.57 -6.51
C VAL A 210 3.49 9.77 -7.80
N ASP A 211 3.00 10.65 -8.69
CA ASP A 211 3.65 10.95 -9.96
C ASP A 211 4.90 11.82 -9.71
N GLN A 212 4.83 12.73 -8.73
CA GLN A 212 6.00 13.48 -8.26
C GLN A 212 7.14 12.54 -7.82
N GLU A 213 6.81 11.43 -7.15
CA GLU A 213 7.83 10.46 -6.75
C GLU A 213 8.35 9.64 -7.94
N ARG A 214 7.46 9.19 -8.83
CA ARG A 214 7.86 8.56 -10.09
C ARG A 214 8.85 9.45 -10.85
N ASP A 215 8.52 10.71 -11.04
CA ASP A 215 9.32 11.66 -11.81
C ASP A 215 10.66 11.98 -11.11
N PHE A 216 10.67 11.99 -9.76
CA PHE A 216 11.89 12.07 -8.98
C PHE A 216 12.80 10.87 -9.25
N VAL A 217 12.26 9.64 -9.23
CA VAL A 217 13.02 8.41 -9.55
C VAL A 217 13.58 8.51 -10.97
N LEU A 218 12.74 8.81 -11.98
CA LEU A 218 13.19 8.93 -13.37
C LEU A 218 14.29 9.98 -13.52
N GLY A 219 14.16 11.13 -12.86
CA GLY A 219 15.18 12.18 -12.87
C GLY A 219 16.50 11.72 -12.24
N MET A 220 16.45 10.92 -11.18
CA MET A 220 17.65 10.33 -10.56
C MET A 220 18.33 9.30 -11.47
N LEU A 221 17.54 8.45 -12.14
CA LEU A 221 18.08 7.46 -13.08
C LEU A 221 18.74 8.14 -14.29
N LYS A 222 18.12 9.20 -14.84
CA LYS A 222 18.73 9.99 -15.94
C LYS A 222 20.07 10.64 -15.56
N ARG A 223 20.29 10.92 -14.26
CA ARG A 223 21.53 11.53 -13.76
C ARG A 223 22.58 10.50 -13.33
N SER A 224 22.31 9.19 -13.40
CA SER A 224 23.17 8.16 -12.78
C SER A 224 24.44 7.79 -13.56
N ASN A 225 24.91 8.63 -14.50
CA ASN A 225 26.02 8.33 -15.42
C ASN A 225 25.86 6.99 -16.18
N GLN A 226 24.62 6.50 -16.31
CA GLN A 226 24.26 5.31 -17.08
C GLN A 226 23.43 5.74 -18.28
N SER A 227 23.60 5.03 -19.40
CA SER A 227 22.71 5.20 -20.55
C SER A 227 21.40 4.47 -20.28
N VAL A 228 20.31 5.22 -20.18
CA VAL A 228 18.98 4.72 -19.86
C VAL A 228 18.00 5.27 -20.88
N SER A 229 17.28 4.38 -21.54
CA SER A 229 16.11 4.72 -22.36
C SER A 229 14.85 4.66 -21.51
N ILE A 230 14.00 5.68 -21.64
CA ILE A 230 12.75 5.82 -20.89
C ILE A 230 11.64 6.19 -21.87
N GLU A 231 10.73 5.24 -22.12
CA GLU A 231 9.50 5.48 -22.88
C GLU A 231 8.36 5.74 -21.90
N ILE A 232 7.82 6.95 -21.87
CA ILE A 232 6.66 7.27 -21.04
C ILE A 232 5.39 6.93 -21.82
N VAL A 233 4.63 5.95 -21.34
CA VAL A 233 3.33 5.60 -21.92
C VAL A 233 2.25 6.34 -21.13
N GLU A 234 1.81 7.46 -21.70
CA GLU A 234 0.69 8.23 -21.16
C GLU A 234 -0.60 7.41 -21.17
N HIS A 235 -1.46 7.64 -20.18
CA HIS A 235 -2.77 6.98 -20.05
C HIS A 235 -2.71 5.44 -20.07
N PHE A 236 -1.60 4.86 -19.63
CA PHE A 236 -1.43 3.41 -19.55
C PHE A 236 -2.48 2.78 -18.61
N THR A 237 -2.78 3.46 -17.51
CA THR A 237 -3.98 3.25 -16.72
C THR A 237 -4.85 4.51 -16.74
N THR A 238 -6.12 4.38 -16.38
CA THR A 238 -6.98 5.55 -16.15
C THR A 238 -6.39 6.37 -15.00
N SER A 239 -6.32 7.69 -15.16
CA SER A 239 -5.97 8.58 -14.06
C SER A 239 -6.98 8.43 -12.91
N TYR A 240 -6.53 8.45 -11.66
CA TYR A 240 -7.44 8.31 -10.53
C TYR A 240 -6.95 9.03 -9.28
N HIS A 241 -7.91 9.35 -8.42
CA HIS A 241 -7.66 9.64 -7.02
C HIS A 241 -8.24 8.52 -6.15
N GLY A 242 -7.58 8.20 -5.05
CA GLY A 242 -8.02 7.11 -4.19
C GLY A 242 -7.33 7.13 -2.83
N ARG A 243 -7.34 5.97 -2.17
CA ARG A 243 -6.53 5.74 -0.97
C ARG A 243 -5.73 4.45 -1.10
N ASN A 244 -4.56 4.41 -0.49
CA ASN A 244 -3.79 3.18 -0.32
C ASN A 244 -4.32 2.37 0.89
N GLY A 245 -3.72 1.20 1.14
CA GLY A 245 -4.13 0.32 2.25
C GLY A 245 -3.88 0.90 3.65
N GLY A 246 -3.02 1.91 3.77
CA GLY A 246 -2.83 2.68 5.01
C GLY A 246 -3.90 3.76 5.21
N GLY A 247 -4.73 4.02 4.20
CA GLY A 247 -5.73 5.07 4.20
C GLY A 247 -5.23 6.43 3.71
N ASP A 248 -3.99 6.53 3.21
CA ASP A 248 -3.45 7.77 2.66
C ASP A 248 -4.02 8.06 1.28
N GLU A 249 -4.31 9.34 1.03
CA GLU A 249 -4.77 9.80 -0.29
C GLU A 249 -3.70 9.58 -1.33
N ILE A 250 -4.11 9.21 -2.54
CA ILE A 250 -3.25 9.06 -3.72
C ILE A 250 -3.92 9.70 -4.92
N PHE A 251 -3.11 10.27 -5.80
CA PHE A 251 -3.47 10.83 -7.09
C PHE A 251 -2.40 10.40 -8.09
N THR A 252 -2.83 9.93 -9.26
CA THR A 252 -1.95 9.61 -10.39
C THR A 252 -2.61 9.98 -11.72
N ASP A 253 -1.80 10.46 -12.66
CA ASP A 253 -2.12 10.69 -14.07
C ASP A 253 -2.29 9.37 -14.85
N GLY A 254 -1.86 8.24 -14.27
CA GLY A 254 -1.98 6.90 -14.84
C GLY A 254 -0.91 6.55 -15.88
N ALA A 255 0.11 7.39 -16.08
CA ALA A 255 1.21 7.12 -17.00
C ALA A 255 2.19 6.09 -16.43
N LEU A 256 2.72 5.22 -17.30
CA LEU A 256 3.70 4.20 -16.94
C LEU A 256 4.98 4.35 -17.79
N PRO A 257 6.11 4.76 -17.18
CA PRO A 257 7.41 4.79 -17.83
C PRO A 257 8.01 3.38 -17.92
N PHE A 258 8.42 2.98 -19.12
CA PHE A 258 9.20 1.77 -19.40
C PHE A 258 10.68 2.14 -19.47
N ILE A 259 11.46 1.58 -18.55
CA ILE A 259 12.87 1.89 -18.36
C ILE A 259 13.70 0.72 -18.87
N LYS A 260 14.76 1.02 -19.62
CA LYS A 260 15.70 0.03 -20.13
C LYS A 260 17.13 0.59 -20.11
N LEU A 261 18.11 -0.23 -19.77
CA LEU A 261 19.52 0.13 -19.97
C LEU A 261 19.89 0.01 -21.45
N ASP A 262 20.56 1.02 -21.99
CA ASP A 262 21.16 0.91 -23.31
C ASP A 262 22.45 0.08 -23.19
N LYS A 263 22.69 -0.77 -24.19
CA LYS A 263 23.89 -1.60 -24.29
C LYS A 263 25.00 -0.86 -25.03
#